data_AF-K2CAM2-F1
#
_entry.id   AF-K2CAM2-F1
#
_cell.length_a   1.000
_cell.length_b   1.000
_cell.length_c   1.000
_cell.angle_alpha   90.00
_cell.angle_beta   90.00
_cell.angle_gamma   90.00
#
_symmetry.space_group_name_H-M   'P 1'
#
loop_
_entity.id
_entity.type
_entity.pdbx_description
1 polymer ?
#
loop_
_entity_poly.entity_id
_entity_poly.type
_entity_poly.pdbx_seq_one_letter_code
_entity_poly.pdbx_strand_id
1 'polypeptide(L)'
;MRDRERYFLHKFIKMRQKSEEVVFDGTVVDTGSVNEVVFYVDFLCSFKHCRRPSFDVTVGQKVGVKVNQIDLFDGTIRFDLRQRQ
;
A
#
# COMPACT_ATOMS: atom_id res chain seq x y z
N MET A 1 8.85 14.56 -16.99
CA MET A 1 8.42 13.48 -16.07
C MET A 1 7.98 14.18 -14.78
N ARG A 2 6.68 14.26 -14.49
CA ARG A 2 6.11 15.20 -13.50
C ARG A 2 6.53 14.95 -12.05
N ASP A 3 7.05 13.76 -11.74
CA ASP A 3 7.55 13.44 -10.40
C ASP A 3 8.64 12.35 -10.49
N ARG A 4 9.90 12.78 -10.54
CA ARG A 4 11.06 11.91 -10.79
C ARG A 4 11.37 11.02 -9.58
N GLU A 5 11.17 11.53 -8.38
CA GLU A 5 11.37 10.80 -7.13
C GLU A 5 10.37 9.66 -7.01
N ARG A 6 9.07 9.96 -7.18
CA ARG A 6 8.01 8.95 -7.18
C ARG A 6 8.25 7.87 -8.22
N TYR A 7 8.68 8.23 -9.42
CA TYR A 7 9.00 7.25 -10.47
C TYR A 7 10.10 6.28 -10.03
N PHE A 8 11.20 6.79 -9.46
CA PHE A 8 12.30 5.92 -9.02
C PHE A 8 11.94 5.07 -7.80
N LEU A 9 11.14 5.60 -6.87
CA LEU A 9 10.60 4.82 -5.76
C LEU A 9 9.75 3.66 -6.28
N HIS A 10 8.81 3.93 -7.19
CA HIS A 10 7.98 2.88 -7.79
C HIS A 10 8.82 1.87 -8.59
N LYS A 11 9.83 2.34 -9.34
CA LYS A 11 10.74 1.47 -10.08
C LYS A 11 11.54 0.56 -9.14
N PHE A 12 12.01 1.09 -8.01
CA PHE A 12 12.70 0.31 -6.98
C PHE A 12 11.82 -0.80 -6.41
N ILE A 13 10.59 -0.46 -6.00
CA ILE A 13 9.63 -1.44 -5.45
C ILE A 13 9.27 -2.50 -6.51
N LYS A 14 9.06 -2.09 -7.77
CA LYS A 14 8.76 -3.00 -8.88
C LYS A 14 9.91 -3.96 -9.18
N MET A 15 11.15 -3.53 -9.00
CA MET A 15 12.31 -4.42 -9.12
C MET A 15 12.36 -5.45 -7.99
N ARG A 16 12.07 -5.06 -6.74
CA ARG A 16 11.99 -5.99 -5.61
C ARG A 16 10.90 -7.05 -5.79
N GLN A 17 9.74 -6.67 -6.33
CA GLN A 17 8.63 -7.59 -6.62
C GLN A 17 9.00 -8.75 -7.58
N LYS A 18 10.08 -8.62 -8.38
CA LYS A 18 10.53 -9.70 -9.26
C LYS A 18 11.20 -10.85 -8.51
N SER A 19 11.71 -10.58 -7.31
CA SER A 19 12.48 -11.54 -6.51
C SER A 19 11.67 -12.05 -5.32
N GLU A 20 10.80 -11.22 -4.76
CA GLU A 20 10.05 -11.54 -3.53
C GLU A 20 8.70 -10.84 -3.47
N GLU A 21 7.81 -11.35 -2.61
CA GLU A 21 6.59 -10.62 -2.24
C GLU A 21 6.98 -9.39 -1.43
N VAL A 22 6.55 -8.20 -1.88
CA VAL A 22 6.84 -6.94 -1.17
C VAL A 22 5.66 -6.59 -0.26
N VAL A 23 5.91 -6.64 1.04
CA VAL A 23 4.96 -6.26 2.09
C VAL A 23 5.61 -5.20 2.97
N PHE A 24 4.90 -4.09 3.18
CA PHE A 24 5.33 -3.02 4.07
C PHE A 24 4.52 -3.01 5.36
N ASP A 25 5.01 -2.27 6.32
CA ASP A 25 4.29 -1.97 7.55
C ASP A 25 3.32 -0.82 7.29
N GLY A 26 2.09 -0.97 7.77
CA GLY A 26 1.10 0.08 7.74
C GLY A 26 0.21 0.12 8.96
N THR A 27 -0.49 1.24 9.09
CA THR A 27 -1.45 1.50 10.17
C THR A 27 -2.77 1.95 9.56
N VAL A 28 -3.87 1.31 9.90
CA VAL A 28 -5.21 1.72 9.46
C VAL A 28 -5.54 3.07 10.10
N VAL A 29 -6.00 4.04 9.30
CA VAL A 29 -6.33 5.40 9.76
C VAL A 29 -7.78 5.79 9.52
N ASP A 30 -8.47 5.13 8.58
CA ASP A 30 -9.90 5.36 8.32
C ASP A 30 -10.57 4.08 7.80
N THR A 31 -11.75 3.79 8.34
CA THR A 31 -12.63 2.67 7.98
C THR A 31 -14.08 3.10 7.74
N GLY A 32 -14.33 4.42 7.63
CA GLY A 32 -15.67 5.01 7.46
C GLY A 32 -16.30 4.75 6.10
N SER A 33 -15.51 4.39 5.09
CA SER A 33 -16.04 3.91 3.81
C SER A 33 -16.45 2.45 3.89
N VAL A 34 -17.63 2.14 3.33
CA VAL A 34 -18.16 0.76 3.27
C VAL A 34 -17.26 -0.15 2.43
N ASN A 35 -16.65 0.40 1.38
CA ASN A 35 -15.93 -0.40 0.37
C ASN A 35 -14.42 -0.21 0.40
N GLU A 36 -13.91 0.74 1.17
CA GLU A 36 -12.51 1.11 1.17
C GLU A 36 -11.97 1.29 2.58
N VAL A 37 -10.65 1.17 2.71
CA VAL A 37 -9.91 1.39 3.95
C VAL A 37 -8.73 2.28 3.62
N VAL A 38 -8.49 3.29 4.45
CA VAL A 38 -7.31 4.16 4.35
C VAL A 38 -6.31 3.76 5.41
N PHE A 39 -5.04 3.72 5.03
CA PHE A 39 -3.93 3.34 5.90
C PHE A 39 -2.70 4.19 5.59
N TYR A 40 -1.89 4.45 6.60
CA TYR A 40 -0.58 5.05 6.44
C TYR A 40 0.46 3.95 6.20
N VAL A 41 1.34 4.14 5.22
CA VAL A 41 2.43 3.20 4.89
C VAL A 41 3.75 3.83 5.32
N ASP A 42 4.39 3.26 6.34
CA ASP A 42 5.56 3.86 7.02
C ASP A 42 6.73 4.05 6.03
N PHE A 43 7.00 3.05 5.20
CA PHE A 43 8.07 3.10 4.19
C PHE A 43 7.85 4.18 3.12
N LEU A 44 6.60 4.46 2.76
CA LEU A 44 6.26 5.44 1.72
C LEU A 44 5.99 6.84 2.29
N CYS A 45 5.98 6.98 3.61
CA CYS A 45 5.59 8.19 4.33
C CYS A 45 4.27 8.79 3.82
N SER A 46 3.29 7.95 3.44
CA SER A 46 2.10 8.37 2.71
C SER A 46 0.86 7.58 3.11
N PHE A 47 -0.28 8.27 3.12
CA PHE A 47 -1.60 7.66 3.18
C PHE A 47 -1.93 7.01 1.85
N LYS A 48 -2.50 5.80 1.91
CA LYS A 48 -2.95 4.98 0.79
C LYS A 48 -4.32 4.39 1.12
N HIS A 49 -5.00 3.91 0.10
CA HIS A 49 -6.26 3.21 0.25
C HIS A 49 -6.26 1.93 -0.57
N CYS A 50 -7.13 1.01 -0.20
CA CYS A 50 -7.46 -0.16 -0.97
C CYS A 50 -8.93 -0.52 -0.75
N ARG A 51 -9.40 -1.52 -1.50
CA ARG A 51 -10.70 -2.13 -1.21
C ARG A 51 -10.69 -2.74 0.18
N ARG A 52 -11.84 -2.72 0.84
CA ARG A 52 -12.01 -3.30 2.17
C ARG A 52 -11.61 -4.78 2.12
N PRO A 53 -10.68 -5.24 2.99
CA PRO A 53 -10.28 -6.63 3.03
C PRO A 53 -11.41 -7.49 3.62
N SER A 54 -11.30 -8.81 3.47
CA SER A 54 -12.29 -9.78 3.98
C SER A 54 -12.23 -10.00 5.49
N PHE A 55 -11.29 -9.37 6.19
CA PHE A 55 -11.13 -9.45 7.64
C PHE A 55 -11.46 -8.10 8.28
N ASP A 56 -11.79 -8.14 9.58
CA ASP A 56 -12.13 -6.93 10.32
C ASP A 56 -10.91 -6.02 10.50
N VAL A 57 -11.13 -4.75 10.19
CA VAL A 57 -10.13 -3.69 10.34
C VAL A 57 -10.66 -2.60 11.26
N THR A 58 -9.79 -2.12 12.14
CA THR A 58 -10.07 -1.03 13.08
C THR A 58 -9.02 0.08 12.95
N VAL A 59 -9.42 1.33 13.20
CA VAL A 59 -8.47 2.46 13.21
C VAL A 59 -7.40 2.24 14.28
N GLY A 60 -6.14 2.49 13.93
CA GLY A 60 -4.97 2.23 14.77
C GLY A 60 -4.37 0.82 14.61
N GLN A 61 -5.07 -0.11 13.96
CA GLN A 61 -4.58 -1.46 13.75
C GLN A 61 -3.34 -1.48 12.85
N LYS A 62 -2.31 -2.20 13.29
CA LYS A 62 -1.13 -2.50 12.48
C LYS A 62 -1.44 -3.62 11.48
N VAL A 63 -1.12 -3.39 10.22
CA VAL A 63 -1.41 -4.30 9.11
C VAL A 63 -0.18 -4.47 8.23
N GLY A 64 -0.12 -5.60 7.52
CA GLY A 64 0.80 -5.76 6.40
C GLY A 64 0.21 -5.14 5.15
N VAL A 65 0.96 -4.30 4.45
CA VAL A 65 0.55 -3.63 3.22
C VAL A 65 1.26 -4.30 2.05
N LYS A 66 0.58 -5.23 1.41
CA LYS A 66 1.12 -5.96 0.26
C LYS A 66 1.02 -5.06 -0.97
N VAL A 67 2.13 -4.95 -1.70
CA VAL A 67 2.13 -4.32 -3.02
C VAL A 67 1.63 -5.31 -4.06
N ASN A 68 0.58 -4.93 -4.79
CA ASN A 68 -0.03 -5.77 -5.81
C ASN A 68 0.41 -5.42 -7.22
N GLN A 69 0.23 -4.15 -7.59
CA GLN A 69 0.48 -3.70 -8.97
C GLN A 69 1.13 -2.32 -8.95
N ILE A 70 2.11 -2.13 -9.84
CA ILE A 70 2.80 -0.85 -10.05
C ILE A 70 2.75 -0.48 -11.53
N ASP A 71 2.13 0.65 -11.83
CA ASP A 71 2.21 1.32 -13.12
C ASP A 71 3.24 2.46 -13.04
N LEU A 72 4.32 2.35 -13.82
CA LEU A 72 5.39 3.36 -13.84
C LEU A 72 5.06 4.56 -14.73
N PHE A 73 4.16 4.41 -15.70
CA PHE A 73 3.76 5.47 -16.61
C PHE A 73 2.74 6.39 -15.95
N ASP A 74 1.71 5.79 -15.35
CA ASP A 74 0.69 6.50 -14.59
C ASP A 74 1.21 6.93 -13.20
N GLY A 75 2.22 6.22 -12.69
CA GLY A 75 2.78 6.48 -11.36
C GLY A 75 1.81 6.07 -10.26
N THR A 76 1.06 4.98 -10.49
CA THR A 76 0.11 4.42 -9.53
C THR A 76 0.62 3.11 -8.94
N ILE A 77 0.28 2.88 -7.68
CA ILE A 77 0.60 1.67 -6.94
C ILE A 77 -0.66 1.20 -6.21
N ARG A 78 -1.01 -0.08 -6.38
CA ARG A 78 -2.16 -0.71 -5.73
C ARG A 78 -1.68 -1.63 -4.63
N PHE A 79 -2.45 -1.66 -3.54
CA PHE A 79 -2.13 -2.43 -2.36
C PHE A 79 -3.31 -3.30 -1.94
N ASP A 80 -3.01 -4.37 -1.23
CA ASP A 80 -3.96 -5.11 -0.39
C ASP A 80 -3.45 -5.13 1.05
N LEU A 81 -4.38 -5.23 2.00
CA LEU A 81 -4.04 -5.43 3.40
C LEU A 81 -3.94 -6.92 3.73
N ARG A 82 -3.01 -7.24 4.61
CA ARG A 82 -2.89 -8.54 5.27
C ARG A 82 -2.95 -8.39 6.77
N GLN A 83 -3.64 -9.32 7.41
CA GLN A 83 -3.62 -9.46 8.86
C GLN A 83 -2.21 -9.86 9.29
N ARG A 84 -1.61 -9.09 10.20
CA ARG A 84 -0.42 -9.57 10.91
C ARG A 84 -0.89 -10.61 11.93
N GLN A 85 -0.27 -11.78 11.90
CA GLN A 85 -0.42 -12.79 12.96
C GLN A 85 0.23 -12.31 14.25
#